data_AF-A6YRD0-F1
#
_entry.id   AF-A6YRD0-F1
#
_cell.length_a   1.000
_cell.length_b   1.000
_cell.length_c   1.000
_cell.angle_alpha   90.00
_cell.angle_beta   90.00
_cell.angle_gamma   90.00
#
_symmetry.space_group_name_H-M   'P 1'
#
loop_
_entity.id
_entity.type
_entity.pdbx_description
1 polymer ?
#
loop_
_entity_poly.entity_id
_entity_poly.type
_entity_poly.pdbx_seq_one_letter_code
_entity_poly.pdbx_strand_id
1 'polypeptide(L)'
;VPCKRRGGVRFTLKGQSSFNMVMITNVGGSGNVKAAWIRGSRTRTWLPMNRNWGANWQSSIDLRNQRMSFKLTLVDGKTLEFLNVVPSTWKFGQTFASTRQFF
;
A
#
# COMPACT_ATOMS: atom_id res chain seq x y z
N VAL A 1 15.56 1.70 16.79
CA VAL A 1 14.92 0.46 17.31
C VAL A 1 14.04 -0.13 16.21
N PRO A 2 14.26 -1.37 15.75
CA PRO A 2 13.39 -2.02 14.78
C PRO A 2 12.03 -2.38 15.42
N CYS A 3 10.93 -2.02 14.75
CA CYS A 3 9.57 -2.26 15.21
C CYS A 3 9.13 -3.68 14.84
N LYS A 4 8.98 -4.57 15.83
CA LYS A 4 8.40 -5.89 15.62
C LYS A 4 6.88 -5.78 15.60
N ARG A 5 6.26 -5.94 14.44
CA ARG A 5 4.81 -5.95 14.26
C ARG A 5 4.31 -7.38 14.05
N ARG A 6 3.23 -7.75 14.75
CA ARG A 6 2.52 -9.01 14.50
C ARG A 6 1.56 -8.84 13.31
N GLY A 7 1.48 -9.85 12.46
CA GLY A 7 0.78 -9.79 11.18
C GLY A 7 1.56 -9.04 10.08
N GLY A 8 1.01 -8.98 8.88
CA GLY A 8 1.64 -8.25 7.76
C GLY A 8 1.20 -6.80 7.65
N VAL A 9 1.77 -6.11 6.65
CA VAL A 9 1.44 -4.72 6.33
C VAL A 9 -0.03 -4.61 5.95
N ARG A 10 -0.71 -3.57 6.45
CA ARG A 10 -2.13 -3.31 6.23
C ARG A 10 -2.32 -2.13 5.30
N PHE A 11 -3.24 -2.27 4.36
CA PHE A 11 -3.59 -1.28 3.34
C PHE A 11 -5.06 -0.93 3.50
N THR A 12 -5.35 0.28 3.96
CA THR A 12 -6.72 0.79 4.07
C THR A 12 -7.00 1.67 2.87
N LEU A 13 -7.97 1.28 2.06
CA LEU A 13 -8.39 2.06 0.90
C LEU A 13 -9.30 3.19 1.36
N LYS A 14 -8.79 4.40 1.29
CA LYS A 14 -9.50 5.64 1.61
C LYS A 14 -9.81 6.37 0.30
N GLY A 15 -10.95 7.03 0.21
CA GLY A 15 -11.31 7.69 -1.04
C GLY A 15 -12.72 8.25 -1.06
N GLN A 16 -12.92 9.22 -1.93
CA GLN A 16 -14.20 9.66 -2.48
C GLN A 16 -14.06 9.66 -4.01
N SER A 17 -15.15 9.78 -4.78
CA SER A 17 -15.20 9.58 -6.26
C SER A 17 -14.08 10.19 -7.11
N SER A 18 -13.31 11.15 -6.59
CA SER A 18 -12.21 11.86 -7.26
C SER A 18 -10.81 11.63 -6.64
N PHE A 19 -10.66 10.88 -5.54
CA PHE A 19 -9.35 10.58 -4.94
C PHE A 19 -9.20 9.12 -4.48
N ASN A 20 -8.17 8.44 -4.99
CA ASN A 20 -7.76 7.11 -4.55
C ASN A 20 -6.59 7.26 -3.56
N MET A 21 -6.87 7.02 -2.28
CA MET A 21 -5.91 7.12 -1.19
C MET A 21 -5.73 5.75 -0.52
N VAL A 22 -4.52 5.42 -0.13
CA VAL A 22 -4.20 4.18 0.57
C VAL A 22 -3.41 4.54 1.81
N MET A 23 -3.98 4.20 2.97
CA MET A 23 -3.28 4.32 4.23
C MET A 23 -2.50 3.03 4.48
N ILE A 24 -1.19 3.15 4.65
CA ILE A 24 -0.29 2.01 4.83
C ILE A 24 0.09 1.95 6.30
N THR A 25 -0.28 0.87 6.98
CA THR A 25 -0.08 0.72 8.43
C THR A 25 0.49 -0.64 8.77
N ASN A 26 0.84 -0.82 10.05
CA ASN A 26 1.43 -2.07 10.55
C ASN A 26 2.73 -2.46 9.81
N VAL A 27 3.57 -1.47 9.52
CA VAL A 27 4.89 -1.67 8.89
C VAL A 27 5.91 -2.01 9.97
N GLY A 28 6.53 -3.18 9.87
CA GLY A 28 7.62 -3.63 10.72
C GLY A 28 9.00 -3.10 10.30
N GLY A 29 10.06 -3.62 10.91
CA GLY A 29 11.43 -3.21 10.60
C GLY A 29 11.68 -1.75 10.97
N SER A 30 12.16 -0.94 10.02
CA SER A 30 12.34 0.50 10.25
C SER A 30 11.02 1.26 10.50
N GLY A 31 9.88 0.71 10.05
CA GLY A 31 8.55 1.28 10.24
C GLY A 31 8.24 2.53 9.42
N ASN A 32 9.25 3.19 8.84
CA ASN A 32 9.07 4.38 8.02
C ASN A 32 9.22 4.06 6.52
N VAL A 33 8.14 4.31 5.76
CA VAL A 33 8.09 4.06 4.31
C VAL A 33 8.65 5.30 3.60
N LYS A 34 9.74 5.09 2.84
CA LYS A 34 10.39 6.13 2.01
C LYS A 34 9.64 6.35 0.71
N ALA A 35 9.22 5.27 0.05
CA ALA A 35 8.52 5.34 -1.22
C ALA A 35 7.52 4.17 -1.36
N ALA A 36 6.41 4.43 -2.03
CA ALA A 36 5.37 3.46 -2.30
C ALA A 36 4.98 3.48 -3.78
N TRP A 37 4.68 2.31 -4.32
CA TRP A 37 4.14 2.12 -5.66
C TRP A 37 2.93 1.23 -5.61
N ILE A 38 2.06 1.41 -6.60
CA ILE A 38 0.84 0.65 -6.78
C ILE A 38 0.79 0.06 -8.18
N ARG A 39 0.20 -1.13 -8.29
CA ARG A 39 -0.07 -1.78 -9.57
C ARG A 39 -1.45 -2.41 -9.52
N GLY A 40 -2.35 -1.93 -10.37
CA GLY A 40 -3.63 -2.56 -10.64
C GLY A 40 -3.50 -3.76 -11.58
N SER A 41 -4.50 -4.64 -11.60
CA SER A 41 -4.53 -5.77 -12.53
C SER A 41 -4.62 -5.35 -14.01
N ARG A 42 -5.12 -4.15 -14.32
CA ARG A 42 -5.15 -3.61 -15.69
C ARG A 42 -3.89 -2.82 -16.05
N THR A 43 -3.06 -2.45 -15.07
CA THR A 43 -1.81 -1.72 -15.31
C THR A 43 -0.63 -2.70 -15.39
N ARG A 44 0.19 -2.59 -16.44
CA ARG A 44 1.37 -3.44 -16.63
C ARG A 44 2.57 -3.02 -15.78
N THR A 45 2.63 -1.77 -15.37
CA THR A 45 3.79 -1.17 -14.67
C THR A 45 3.46 -0.77 -13.24
N TRP A 46 4.49 -0.64 -12.42
CA TRP A 46 4.40 -0.04 -11.09
C TRP A 46 4.30 1.47 -11.21
N LEU A 47 3.27 2.05 -10.60
CA LEU A 47 3.05 3.49 -10.61
C LEU A 47 3.43 4.08 -9.25
N PRO A 48 4.26 5.14 -9.21
CA PRO A 48 4.63 5.77 -7.96
C PRO A 48 3.40 6.39 -7.30
N MET A 49 3.31 6.26 -5.99
CA MET A 49 2.32 6.93 -5.18
C MET A 49 2.93 8.16 -4.53
N ASN A 50 2.15 9.22 -4.40
CA ASN A 50 2.56 10.44 -3.73
C ASN A 50 2.18 10.38 -2.25
N ARG A 51 3.12 10.65 -1.35
CA ARG A 51 2.85 10.77 0.08
C ARG A 51 2.09 12.06 0.32
N ASN A 52 0.87 11.97 0.84
CA ASN A 52 0.05 13.15 1.10
C ASN A 52 0.31 13.67 2.53
N TRP A 53 -0.08 12.91 3.55
CA TRP A 53 0.26 13.20 4.95
C TRP A 53 0.39 11.92 5.78
N GLY A 54 1.32 11.92 6.74
CA GLY A 54 1.54 10.79 7.64
C GLY A 54 1.80 9.50 6.88
N ALA A 55 0.89 8.53 7.01
CA ALA A 55 0.96 7.23 6.34
C ALA A 55 -0.04 7.08 5.17
N ASN A 56 -0.63 8.19 4.70
CA ASN A 56 -1.55 8.21 3.58
C ASN A 56 -0.81 8.49 2.28
N TRP A 57 -1.02 7.60 1.31
CA TRP A 57 -0.43 7.63 -0.02
C TRP A 57 -1.52 7.78 -1.06
N GLN A 58 -1.34 8.64 -2.03
CA GLN A 58 -2.31 8.92 -3.08
C GLN A 58 -1.83 8.34 -4.40
N SER A 59 -2.76 7.74 -5.15
CA SER A 59 -2.56 7.35 -6.54
C SER A 59 -3.37 8.24 -7.47
N SER A 60 -2.79 8.63 -8.60
CA SER A 60 -3.42 9.44 -9.65
C SER A 60 -4.21 8.64 -10.68
N ILE A 61 -4.28 7.31 -10.53
CA ILE A 61 -4.94 6.42 -11.49
C ILE A 61 -6.24 5.82 -10.94
N ASP A 62 -7.13 5.42 -11.85
CA ASP A 62 -8.34 4.67 -11.51
C ASP A 62 -8.00 3.20 -11.23
N LEU A 63 -8.28 2.77 -10.00
CA LEU A 63 -8.03 1.42 -9.48
C LEU A 63 -9.33 0.67 -9.17
N ARG A 64 -10.49 1.26 -9.48
CA ARG A 64 -11.80 0.66 -9.22
C ARG A 64 -11.94 -0.65 -9.97
N ASN A 65 -12.55 -1.64 -9.32
CA ASN A 65 -12.79 -2.97 -9.88
C ASN A 65 -11.51 -3.71 -10.32
N GLN A 66 -10.36 -3.38 -9.73
CA GLN A 66 -9.08 -4.01 -10.03
C GLN A 66 -8.46 -4.62 -8.79
N ARG A 67 -7.73 -5.73 -8.99
CA ARG A 67 -6.84 -6.23 -7.94
C ARG A 67 -5.67 -5.28 -7.81
N MET A 68 -5.25 -4.99 -6.59
CA MET A 68 -4.11 -4.10 -6.36
C MET A 68 -2.95 -4.84 -5.72
N SER A 69 -1.77 -4.52 -6.21
CA SER A 69 -0.48 -4.87 -5.63
C SER A 69 0.21 -3.59 -5.18
N PHE A 70 1.02 -3.71 -4.14
CA PHE A 70 1.79 -2.60 -3.57
C PHE A 70 3.26 -2.97 -3.54
N LYS A 71 4.12 -1.98 -3.71
CA LYS A 71 5.56 -2.12 -3.50
C LYS A 71 6.00 -1.01 -2.59
N LEU A 72 6.70 -1.34 -1.53
CA LEU A 72 7.12 -0.40 -0.51
C LEU A 72 8.63 -0.48 -0.32
N THR A 73 9.24 0.70 -0.25
CA THR A 73 10.65 0.85 0.11
C THR A 73 10.71 1.61 1.43
N LEU A 74 11.37 1.03 2.43
CA LEU A 74 11.62 1.65 3.71
C LEU A 74 12.82 2.61 3.64
N VAL A 75 12.96 3.45 4.66
CA VAL A 75 14.09 4.39 4.78
C VAL A 75 15.45 3.68 4.93
N ASP A 76 15.47 2.44 5.42
CA ASP A 76 16.66 1.59 5.50
C ASP A 76 17.03 0.91 4.16
N GLY A 77 16.31 1.23 3.08
CA GLY A 77 16.54 0.70 1.73
C GLY A 77 15.84 -0.62 1.45
N LYS A 78 15.26 -1.29 2.46
CA LYS A 78 14.54 -2.56 2.26
C LYS A 78 13.30 -2.33 1.39
N THR A 79 13.16 -3.15 0.37
CA THR A 79 12.02 -3.10 -0.55
C THR A 79 11.26 -4.42 -0.51
N LEU A 80 9.94 -4.35 -0.37
CA LEU A 80 9.05 -5.51 -0.46
C LEU A 80 7.89 -5.26 -1.42
N GLU A 81 7.52 -6.33 -2.11
CA GLU A 81 6.39 -6.38 -3.02
C GLU A 81 5.26 -7.21 -2.41
N PHE A 82 4.06 -6.65 -2.42
CA PHE A 82 2.84 -7.20 -1.88
C PHE A 82 1.86 -7.39 -3.04
N LEU A 83 1.81 -8.60 -3.59
CA LEU A 83 1.06 -8.90 -4.79
C LEU A 83 -0.39 -9.27 -4.46
N ASN A 84 -1.34 -8.72 -5.22
CA ASN A 84 -2.77 -9.03 -5.16
C ASN A 84 -3.38 -8.95 -3.74
N VAL A 85 -2.92 -8.01 -2.91
CA VAL A 85 -3.40 -7.84 -1.53
C VAL A 85 -4.87 -7.42 -1.50
N VAL A 86 -5.27 -6.62 -2.47
CA VAL A 86 -6.63 -6.10 -2.57
C VAL A 86 -7.36 -6.86 -3.69
N PRO A 87 -8.50 -7.51 -3.41
CA PRO A 87 -9.34 -8.15 -4.42
C PRO A 87 -10.09 -7.09 -5.24
N SER A 88 -10.52 -7.40 -6.47
CA SER A 88 -11.25 -6.46 -7.33
C SER A 88 -12.62 -6.02 -6.79
N THR A 89 -13.17 -6.72 -5.81
CA THR A 89 -14.47 -6.43 -5.17
C THR A 89 -14.38 -5.44 -4.00
N TRP A 90 -13.24 -4.77 -3.87
CA TRP A 90 -12.97 -3.83 -2.78
C TRP A 90 -13.91 -2.60 -2.81
N LYS A 91 -14.14 -2.03 -1.63
CA LYS A 91 -14.88 -0.78 -1.42
C LYS A 91 -14.05 0.18 -0.56
N PHE A 92 -14.31 1.48 -0.72
CA PHE A 92 -13.69 2.49 0.14
C PHE A 92 -14.04 2.25 1.62
N GLY A 93 -13.08 2.53 2.50
CA GLY A 93 -13.17 2.28 3.94
C GLY A 93 -12.67 0.90 4.38
N GLN A 94 -12.45 -0.03 3.44
CA GLN A 94 -11.97 -1.38 3.79
C GLN A 94 -10.46 -1.41 4.02
N THR A 95 -10.05 -2.32 4.90
CA THR A 95 -8.64 -2.58 5.21
C THR A 95 -8.26 -4.00 4.82
N PHE A 96 -7.17 -4.14 4.07
CA PHE A 96 -6.64 -5.41 3.60
C PHE A 96 -5.28 -5.66 4.23
N ALA A 97 -5.13 -6.80 4.88
CA ALA A 97 -3.85 -7.22 5.45
C ALA A 97 -3.09 -8.09 4.46
N SER A 98 -1.82 -7.79 4.27
CA SER A 98 -0.90 -8.71 3.61
C SER A 98 -0.39 -9.76 4.59
N THR A 99 0.16 -10.85 4.04
CA THR A 99 0.87 -11.89 4.82
C THR A 99 2.36 -11.57 4.97
N ARG A 100 2.90 -10.63 4.18
CA ARG A 100 4.32 -10.25 4.21
C ARG A 100 4.57 -9.11 5.19
N GLN A 101 5.78 -9.08 5.75
CA GLN A 101 6.19 -8.07 6.71
C GLN A 101 7.69 -7.75 6.55
N PHE A 102 8.07 -6.54 6.96
CA PHE A 102 9.46 -6.15 7.12
C PHE A 102 9.99 -6.61 8.48
N PHE A 103 11.14 -7.29 8.47
CA PHE A 103 11.86 -7.77 9.65
C PHE A 103 13.22 -7.08 9.75
#